data_AF-A0A0F8GHQ7-F1
#
_entry.id   AF-A0A0F8GHQ7-F1
#
_cell.length_a   1.000
_cell.length_b   1.000
_cell.length_c   1.000
_cell.angle_alpha   90.00
_cell.angle_beta   90.00
_cell.angle_gamma   90.00
#
_symmetry.space_group_name_H-M   'P 1'
#
loop_
_entity.id
_entity.type
_entity.pdbx_description
1 polymer ?
#
loop_
_entity_poly.entity_id
_entity_poly.type
_entity_poly.pdbx_seq_one_letter_code
_entity_poly.pdbx_strand_id
1 'polypeptide(L)'
;MNLPELIKGGESETLEFKEKFDERTVDSAVAFANEKGGTILIGVSDKGVIKGTIIGKETLTQWANQISSKTEPQLIPLIETHELEGKKVVTVKILEYPLKPVSVRGKCFRRVKSSNRVMNAQEISEMHLQSTGMSWDRFPAAERTLEDLDLEKVKRYMRKAAETGRKAFSEDESPLQVLEKMGLVKGRRPT
;
A
#
# COMPACT_ATOMS: atom_id res chain seq x y z
N MET A 1 17.91 -10.17 -12.89
CA MET A 1 17.62 -10.56 -11.50
C MET A 1 18.34 -11.87 -11.23
N ASN A 2 19.12 -12.01 -10.15
CA ASN A 2 19.86 -13.24 -9.85
C ASN A 2 18.99 -14.16 -8.96
N LEU A 3 18.28 -15.10 -9.57
CA LEU A 3 17.34 -15.99 -8.89
C LEU A 3 17.99 -16.89 -7.82
N PRO A 4 19.15 -17.54 -8.08
CA PRO A 4 19.85 -18.31 -7.05
C PRO A 4 20.14 -17.54 -5.76
N GLU A 5 20.57 -16.27 -5.88
CA GLU A 5 20.84 -15.41 -4.72
C GLU A 5 19.55 -15.08 -3.96
N LEU A 6 18.47 -14.76 -4.65
CA LEU A 6 17.16 -14.50 -4.04
C LEU A 6 16.63 -15.72 -3.28
N ILE A 7 16.74 -16.91 -3.89
CA ILE A 7 16.30 -18.16 -3.28
C ILE A 7 17.10 -18.43 -1.99
N LYS A 8 18.42 -18.21 -2.03
CA LYS A 8 19.29 -18.35 -0.85
C LYS A 8 18.95 -17.34 0.26
N GLY A 9 18.49 -16.16 -0.11
CA GLY A 9 18.05 -15.12 0.82
C GLY A 9 16.75 -15.44 1.57
N GLY A 10 15.96 -16.41 1.08
CA GLY A 10 14.69 -16.79 1.69
C GLY A 10 13.55 -15.80 1.43
N GLU A 11 12.37 -16.12 1.97
CA GLU A 11 11.20 -15.24 1.87
C GLU A 11 11.38 -13.95 2.67
N SER A 12 10.76 -12.87 2.20
CA SER A 12 10.89 -11.54 2.78
C SER A 12 9.62 -10.71 2.61
N GLU A 13 9.67 -9.43 3.02
CA GLU A 13 8.59 -8.47 2.77
C GLU A 13 8.31 -8.23 1.29
N THR A 14 9.21 -8.61 0.39
CA THR A 14 9.10 -8.39 -1.06
C THR A 14 9.33 -9.66 -1.89
N LEU A 15 9.45 -10.82 -1.25
CA LEU A 15 9.70 -12.11 -1.89
C LEU A 15 8.88 -13.22 -1.22
N GLU A 16 8.14 -13.97 -2.03
CA GLU A 16 7.32 -15.12 -1.62
C GLU A 16 7.69 -16.33 -2.46
N PHE A 17 7.80 -17.50 -1.84
CA PHE A 17 7.98 -18.78 -2.53
C PHE A 17 6.67 -19.55 -2.58
N LYS A 18 6.42 -20.20 -3.71
CA LYS A 18 5.30 -21.13 -3.89
C LYS A 18 5.75 -22.28 -4.75
N GLU A 19 5.39 -23.51 -4.38
CA GLU A 19 5.62 -24.66 -5.26
C GLU A 19 4.73 -24.61 -6.51
N LYS A 20 3.52 -24.06 -6.38
CA LYS A 20 2.53 -23.98 -7.46
C LYS A 20 1.73 -22.68 -7.38
N PHE A 21 1.18 -22.26 -8.51
CA PHE A 21 0.21 -21.17 -8.55
C PHE A 21 -1.15 -21.66 -8.02
N ASP A 22 -1.73 -20.91 -7.09
CA ASP A 22 -3.00 -21.20 -6.45
C ASP A 22 -3.72 -19.89 -6.02
N GLU A 23 -4.83 -20.00 -5.30
CA GLU A 23 -5.55 -18.81 -4.84
C GLU A 23 -4.77 -17.97 -3.83
N ARG A 24 -3.91 -18.60 -3.02
CA ARG A 24 -3.05 -17.88 -2.07
C ARG A 24 -1.99 -17.07 -2.78
N THR A 25 -1.64 -17.43 -4.01
CA THR A 25 -0.78 -16.63 -4.88
C THR A 25 -1.42 -15.28 -5.19
N VAL A 26 -2.73 -15.25 -5.42
CA VAL A 26 -3.48 -13.99 -5.63
C VAL A 26 -3.57 -13.18 -4.34
N ASP A 27 -3.76 -13.85 -3.19
CA ASP A 27 -3.72 -13.19 -1.88
C ASP A 27 -2.34 -12.54 -1.61
N SER A 28 -1.24 -13.22 -1.95
CA SER A 28 0.13 -12.64 -1.91
C SER A 28 0.31 -11.48 -2.88
N ALA A 29 -0.29 -11.54 -4.08
CA ALA A 29 -0.24 -10.44 -5.01
C ALA A 29 -0.91 -9.18 -4.44
N VAL A 30 -2.08 -9.32 -3.81
CA VAL A 30 -2.74 -8.21 -3.12
C VAL A 30 -1.90 -7.68 -1.95
N ALA A 31 -1.32 -8.56 -1.15
CA ALA A 31 -0.46 -8.15 -0.03
C ALA A 31 0.75 -7.35 -0.50
N PHE A 32 1.40 -7.75 -1.60
CA PHE A 32 2.50 -6.99 -2.19
C PHE A 32 2.05 -5.64 -2.76
N ALA A 33 0.94 -5.61 -3.48
CA ALA A 33 0.39 -4.38 -4.04
C ALA A 33 0.05 -3.34 -2.96
N ASN A 34 -0.42 -3.79 -1.78
CA ASN A 34 -0.73 -2.93 -0.63
C ASN A 34 0.50 -2.46 0.16
N GLU A 35 1.65 -3.10 -0.04
CA GLU A 35 2.92 -2.75 0.60
C GLU A 35 3.87 -2.18 -0.45
N LYS A 36 5.13 -2.66 -0.51
CA LYS A 36 6.21 -2.10 -1.36
C LYS A 36 6.33 -2.79 -2.73
N GLY A 37 5.29 -3.51 -3.15
CA GLY A 37 5.39 -4.48 -4.24
C GLY A 37 6.21 -5.71 -3.85
N GLY A 38 6.47 -6.58 -4.82
CA GLY A 38 7.25 -7.80 -4.58
C GLY A 38 7.26 -8.77 -5.75
N THR A 39 7.91 -9.91 -5.53
CA THR A 39 7.99 -11.01 -6.50
C THR A 39 7.53 -12.31 -5.84
N ILE A 40 6.67 -13.04 -6.52
CA ILE A 40 6.31 -14.42 -6.14
C ILE A 40 7.08 -15.37 -7.07
N LEU A 41 7.85 -16.29 -6.49
CA LEU A 41 8.54 -17.36 -7.23
C LEU A 41 7.72 -18.64 -7.20
N ILE A 42 7.17 -19.02 -8.34
CA ILE A 42 6.43 -20.27 -8.53
C ILE A 42 7.40 -21.39 -8.97
N GLY A 43 7.31 -22.55 -8.34
CA GLY A 43 8.21 -23.69 -8.51
C GLY A 43 9.31 -23.77 -7.46
N VAL A 44 9.20 -23.04 -6.36
CA VAL A 44 10.17 -23.04 -5.24
C VAL A 44 9.44 -23.34 -3.94
N SER A 45 9.92 -24.31 -3.15
CA SER A 45 9.33 -24.61 -1.84
C SER A 45 9.65 -23.51 -0.82
N ASP A 46 8.90 -23.43 0.27
CA ASP A 46 9.17 -22.53 1.41
C ASP A 46 10.60 -22.65 1.98
N LYS A 47 11.25 -23.81 1.79
CA LYS A 47 12.66 -24.06 2.19
C LYS A 47 13.69 -23.64 1.14
N GLY A 48 13.30 -22.98 0.06
CA GLY A 48 14.17 -22.58 -1.05
C GLY A 48 14.57 -23.71 -2.01
N VAL A 49 13.97 -24.90 -1.93
CA VAL A 49 14.25 -26.01 -2.86
C VAL A 49 13.54 -25.76 -4.20
N ILE A 50 14.30 -25.84 -5.30
CA ILE A 50 13.76 -25.73 -6.67
C ILE A 50 13.00 -27.01 -7.03
N LYS A 51 11.66 -26.91 -7.04
CA LYS A 51 10.75 -27.99 -7.44
C LYS A 51 10.43 -27.95 -8.93
N GLY A 52 10.43 -26.75 -9.50
CA GLY A 52 9.94 -26.49 -10.84
C GLY A 52 8.42 -26.44 -10.90
N THR A 53 7.89 -25.91 -12.00
CA THR A 53 6.46 -25.89 -12.30
C THR A 53 6.20 -26.26 -13.76
N ILE A 54 5.08 -26.91 -14.01
CA ILE A 54 4.68 -27.31 -15.36
C ILE A 54 3.91 -26.14 -15.98
N ILE A 55 4.45 -25.60 -17.07
CA ILE A 55 3.80 -24.54 -17.85
C ILE A 55 3.43 -25.07 -19.23
N GLY A 56 2.15 -24.97 -19.58
CA GLY A 56 1.63 -25.14 -20.92
C GLY A 56 1.56 -23.81 -21.67
N LYS A 57 1.04 -23.85 -22.90
CA LYS A 57 0.97 -22.69 -23.80
C LYS A 57 0.21 -21.49 -23.22
N GLU A 58 -0.83 -21.75 -22.42
CA GLU A 58 -1.73 -20.71 -21.90
C GLU A 58 -1.57 -20.44 -20.40
N THR A 59 -0.71 -21.19 -19.72
CA THR A 59 -0.62 -21.19 -18.25
C THR A 59 -0.31 -19.79 -17.69
N LEU A 60 0.65 -19.09 -18.28
CA LEU A 60 1.05 -17.75 -17.81
C LEU A 60 -0.07 -16.72 -18.02
N THR A 61 -0.75 -16.78 -19.18
CA THR A 61 -1.90 -15.93 -19.49
C THR A 61 -3.05 -16.18 -18.52
N GLN A 62 -3.33 -17.44 -18.20
CA GLN A 62 -4.35 -17.81 -17.22
C GLN A 62 -4.01 -17.29 -15.82
N TRP A 63 -2.74 -17.34 -15.40
CA TRP A 63 -2.31 -16.79 -14.10
C TRP A 63 -2.44 -15.27 -14.05
N ALA A 64 -2.03 -14.56 -15.11
CA ALA A 64 -2.22 -13.12 -15.22
C ALA A 64 -3.71 -12.74 -15.14
N ASN A 65 -4.57 -13.45 -15.87
CA ASN A 65 -6.00 -13.24 -15.86
C ASN A 65 -6.62 -13.54 -14.48
N GLN A 66 -6.16 -14.59 -13.79
CA GLN A 66 -6.63 -14.91 -12.45
C GLN A 66 -6.28 -13.83 -11.42
N ILE A 67 -5.09 -13.22 -11.53
CA ILE A 67 -4.71 -12.09 -10.67
C ILE A 67 -5.60 -10.90 -11.02
N SER A 68 -5.60 -10.47 -12.29
CA SER A 68 -6.35 -9.29 -12.73
C SER A 68 -7.84 -9.36 -12.40
N SER A 69 -8.53 -10.45 -12.78
CA SER A 69 -9.99 -10.60 -12.63
C SER A 69 -10.47 -10.76 -11.19
N LYS A 70 -9.60 -11.20 -10.27
CA LYS A 70 -9.98 -11.41 -8.86
C LYS A 70 -9.63 -10.21 -7.97
N THR A 71 -8.92 -9.22 -8.49
CA THR A 71 -8.42 -8.07 -7.73
C THR A 71 -9.15 -6.78 -8.06
N GLU A 72 -9.36 -5.96 -7.05
CA GLU A 72 -9.98 -4.64 -7.17
C GLU A 72 -9.24 -3.60 -6.34
N PRO A 73 -8.63 -2.57 -6.94
CA PRO A 73 -8.44 -2.38 -8.39
C PRO A 73 -7.67 -3.53 -9.07
N GLN A 74 -7.81 -3.64 -10.40
CA GLN A 74 -7.17 -4.72 -11.15
C GLN A 74 -5.65 -4.61 -11.11
N LEU A 75 -4.99 -5.70 -10.69
CA LEU A 75 -3.54 -5.86 -10.76
C LEU A 75 -3.11 -6.43 -12.11
N ILE A 76 -2.04 -5.88 -12.66
CA ILE A 76 -1.41 -6.37 -13.89
C ILE A 76 -0.02 -6.91 -13.51
N PRO A 77 0.15 -8.23 -13.35
CA PRO A 77 1.44 -8.82 -12.98
C PRO A 77 2.40 -8.84 -14.18
N LEU A 78 3.69 -8.69 -13.89
CA LEU A 78 4.76 -8.98 -14.85
C LEU A 78 5.21 -10.43 -14.62
N ILE A 79 4.95 -11.31 -15.59
CA ILE A 79 5.23 -12.75 -15.47
C ILE A 79 6.35 -13.15 -16.42
N GLU A 80 7.41 -13.76 -15.88
CA GLU A 80 8.55 -14.25 -16.66
C GLU A 80 8.88 -15.70 -16.28
N THR A 81 9.32 -16.50 -17.25
CA THR A 81 9.77 -17.87 -17.03
C THR A 81 11.29 -17.93 -17.05
N HIS A 82 11.84 -18.71 -16.13
CA HIS A 82 13.27 -18.95 -15.96
C HIS A 82 13.53 -20.45 -15.93
N GLU A 83 14.74 -20.85 -16.33
CA GLU A 83 15.20 -22.23 -16.23
C GLU A 83 16.32 -22.30 -15.19
N LEU A 84 16.12 -23.11 -14.15
CA LEU A 84 17.06 -23.31 -13.05
C LEU A 84 17.17 -24.81 -12.77
N GLU A 85 18.38 -25.35 -12.79
CA GLU A 85 18.62 -26.79 -12.56
C GLU A 85 17.78 -27.71 -13.50
N GLY A 86 17.59 -27.29 -14.75
CA GLY A 86 16.75 -28.01 -15.74
C GLY A 86 15.25 -27.98 -15.43
N LYS A 87 14.81 -27.16 -14.46
CA LYS A 87 13.42 -26.99 -14.06
C LYS A 87 12.95 -25.58 -14.37
N LYS A 88 11.69 -25.45 -14.74
CA LYS A 88 11.07 -24.14 -15.01
C LYS A 88 10.61 -23.50 -13.70
N VAL A 89 11.00 -22.26 -13.46
CA VAL A 89 10.56 -21.41 -12.34
C VAL A 89 9.94 -20.15 -12.93
N VAL A 90 8.84 -19.67 -12.35
CA VAL A 90 8.14 -18.49 -12.86
C VAL A 90 8.18 -17.37 -11.82
N THR A 91 8.60 -16.18 -12.24
CA THR A 91 8.49 -14.96 -11.43
C THR A 91 7.20 -14.26 -11.76
N VAL A 92 6.38 -13.99 -10.75
CA VAL A 92 5.20 -13.12 -10.83
C VAL A 92 5.51 -11.85 -10.04
N LYS A 93 5.89 -10.79 -10.74
CA LYS A 93 6.24 -9.51 -10.13
C LYS A 93 5.01 -8.60 -10.05
N ILE A 94 4.77 -8.07 -8.85
CA ILE A 94 3.69 -7.17 -8.51
C ILE A 94 4.28 -5.83 -8.11
N LEU A 95 3.81 -4.76 -8.72
CA LEU A 95 4.19 -3.41 -8.34
C LEU A 95 3.37 -2.95 -7.13
N GLU A 96 3.96 -2.08 -6.31
CA GLU A 96 3.18 -1.31 -5.34
C GLU A 96 2.07 -0.55 -6.08
N TYR A 97 0.85 -0.68 -5.56
CA TYR A 97 -0.29 0.00 -6.15
C TYR A 97 -0.43 1.39 -5.53
N PRO A 98 -0.54 2.47 -6.33
CA PRO A 98 -0.49 3.83 -5.80
C PRO A 98 -1.71 4.19 -4.95
N LEU A 99 -2.90 3.68 -5.31
CA LEU A 99 -4.15 3.95 -4.61
C LEU A 99 -4.63 2.70 -3.87
N LYS A 100 -4.44 2.68 -2.55
CA LYS A 100 -4.66 1.51 -1.70
C LYS A 100 -5.99 1.65 -0.92
N PRO A 101 -6.52 0.56 -0.34
CA PRO A 101 -6.09 -0.82 -0.54
C PRO A 101 -6.62 -1.43 -1.84
N VAL A 102 -5.82 -2.33 -2.39
CA VAL A 102 -6.24 -3.38 -3.31
C VAL A 102 -6.87 -4.51 -2.50
N SER A 103 -7.95 -5.09 -3.03
CA SER A 103 -8.67 -6.21 -2.44
C SER A 103 -8.69 -7.40 -3.38
N VAL A 104 -8.94 -8.59 -2.82
CA VAL A 104 -9.30 -9.80 -3.55
C VAL A 104 -10.49 -10.44 -2.86
N ARG A 105 -11.57 -10.69 -3.60
CA ARG A 105 -12.80 -11.32 -3.07
C ARG A 105 -13.31 -10.65 -1.78
N GLY A 106 -13.30 -9.31 -1.76
CA GLY A 106 -13.75 -8.50 -0.62
C GLY A 106 -12.82 -8.48 0.60
N LYS A 107 -11.61 -9.04 0.49
CA LYS A 107 -10.59 -9.03 1.55
C LYS A 107 -9.38 -8.22 1.12
N CYS A 108 -8.88 -7.39 2.02
CA CYS A 108 -7.61 -6.69 1.83
C CYS A 108 -6.54 -7.36 2.68
N PHE A 109 -5.37 -7.60 2.09
CA PHE A 109 -4.24 -8.21 2.77
C PHE A 109 -3.11 -7.21 2.92
N ARG A 110 -2.35 -7.33 4.01
CA ARG A 110 -1.05 -6.69 4.15
C ARG A 110 0.02 -7.72 4.46
N ARG A 111 1.25 -7.41 4.07
CA ARG A 111 2.40 -8.27 4.36
C ARG A 111 3.09 -7.80 5.64
N VAL A 112 3.37 -8.74 6.53
CA VAL A 112 4.15 -8.52 7.76
C VAL A 112 5.25 -9.56 7.76
N LYS A 113 6.50 -9.11 7.59
CA LYS A 113 7.66 -9.98 7.33
C LYS A 113 7.39 -10.88 6.11
N SER A 114 7.40 -12.19 6.27
CA SER A 114 7.11 -13.17 5.21
C SER A 114 5.65 -13.68 5.21
N SER A 115 4.75 -13.08 6.00
CA SER A 115 3.37 -13.57 6.14
C SER A 115 2.34 -12.55 5.67
N ASN A 116 1.24 -13.05 5.11
CA ASN A 116 0.09 -12.22 4.73
C ASN A 116 -0.97 -12.27 5.83
N ARG A 117 -1.47 -11.10 6.24
CA ARG A 117 -2.55 -10.96 7.22
C ARG A 117 -3.72 -10.19 6.61
N VAL A 118 -4.93 -10.65 6.89
CA VAL A 118 -6.16 -9.91 6.54
C VAL A 118 -6.22 -8.63 7.36
N MET A 119 -6.46 -7.51 6.69
CA MET A 119 -6.63 -6.21 7.35
C MET A 119 -8.02 -6.09 7.97
N ASN A 120 -8.08 -5.46 9.14
CA ASN A 120 -9.36 -5.07 9.73
C ASN A 120 -9.88 -3.74 9.11
N ALA A 121 -11.09 -3.32 9.47
CA ALA A 121 -11.71 -2.12 8.93
C ALA A 121 -10.90 -0.85 9.19
N GLN A 122 -10.32 -0.70 10.39
CA GLN A 122 -9.49 0.44 10.74
C GLN A 122 -8.24 0.52 9.87
N GLU A 123 -7.53 -0.59 9.70
CA GLU A 123 -6.32 -0.69 8.87
C GLU A 123 -6.61 -0.40 7.39
N ILE A 124 -7.78 -0.85 6.90
CA ILE A 124 -8.27 -0.54 5.55
C ILE A 124 -8.48 0.97 5.38
N SER A 125 -9.16 1.62 6.34
CA SER A 125 -9.41 3.06 6.30
C SER A 125 -8.10 3.86 6.38
N GLU A 126 -7.20 3.51 7.30
CA GLU A 126 -5.91 4.16 7.46
C GLU A 126 -5.06 4.07 6.19
N MET A 127 -4.99 2.88 5.58
CA MET A 127 -4.25 2.67 4.33
C MET A 127 -4.82 3.50 3.18
N HIS A 128 -6.15 3.59 3.08
CA HIS A 128 -6.79 4.40 2.04
C HIS A 128 -6.44 5.89 2.18
N LEU A 129 -6.56 6.43 3.40
CA LEU A 129 -6.20 7.81 3.69
C LEU A 129 -4.74 8.09 3.33
N GLN A 130 -3.83 7.24 3.81
CA GLN A 130 -2.40 7.38 3.53
C GLN A 130 -2.10 7.40 2.02
N SER A 131 -2.70 6.49 1.26
CA SER A 131 -2.45 6.39 -0.20
C SER A 131 -3.02 7.56 -1.00
N THR A 132 -4.05 8.24 -0.49
CA THR A 132 -4.62 9.45 -1.13
C THR A 132 -3.89 10.74 -0.72
N GLY A 133 -2.85 10.65 0.12
CA GLY A 133 -2.22 11.83 0.73
C GLY A 133 -3.19 12.61 1.62
N MET A 134 -4.23 11.93 2.11
CA MET A 134 -5.19 12.46 3.07
C MET A 134 -4.86 11.92 4.45
N SER A 135 -5.26 12.68 5.44
CA SER A 135 -5.14 12.32 6.84
C SER A 135 -6.49 12.59 7.51
N TRP A 136 -6.76 11.92 8.64
CA TRP A 136 -8.09 11.99 9.25
C TRP A 136 -8.45 13.41 9.72
N ASP A 137 -7.45 14.16 10.19
CA ASP A 137 -7.47 15.60 10.51
C ASP A 137 -7.71 16.54 9.30
N ARG A 138 -7.99 15.97 8.12
CA ARG A 138 -8.33 16.72 6.89
C ARG A 138 -9.83 16.71 6.58
N PHE A 139 -10.62 15.92 7.31
CA PHE A 139 -12.08 15.85 7.20
C PHE A 139 -12.75 16.84 8.14
N PRO A 140 -13.76 17.60 7.69
CA PRO A 140 -14.50 18.48 8.59
C PRO A 140 -15.08 17.72 9.77
N ALA A 141 -14.84 18.20 10.98
CA ALA A 141 -15.46 17.70 12.20
C ALA A 141 -16.97 17.95 12.11
N ALA A 142 -17.74 16.89 11.84
CA ALA A 142 -19.16 16.98 11.48
C ALA A 142 -20.02 17.67 12.54
N GLU A 143 -19.65 17.54 13.82
CA GLU A 143 -20.34 18.07 14.99
C GLU A 143 -19.69 19.34 15.58
N ARG A 144 -18.72 19.93 14.89
CA ARG A 144 -18.00 21.12 15.35
C ARG A 144 -18.15 22.27 14.37
N THR A 145 -18.12 23.46 14.94
CA THR A 145 -18.29 24.74 14.27
C THR A 145 -17.06 25.60 14.46
N LEU A 146 -17.01 26.77 13.81
CA LEU A 146 -15.92 27.72 14.04
C LEU A 146 -15.95 28.28 15.48
N GLU A 147 -17.10 28.25 16.15
CA GLU A 147 -17.22 28.70 17.54
C GLU A 147 -16.52 27.76 18.53
N ASP A 148 -16.32 26.48 18.17
CA ASP A 148 -15.57 25.51 18.98
C ASP A 148 -14.04 25.74 18.96
N LEU A 149 -13.55 26.62 18.07
CA LEU A 149 -12.13 26.92 17.93
C LEU A 149 -11.66 27.93 18.98
N ASP A 150 -10.64 27.53 19.75
CA ASP A 150 -9.92 28.43 20.64
C ASP A 150 -8.93 29.29 19.85
N LEU A 151 -9.41 30.42 19.34
CA LEU A 151 -8.60 31.34 18.53
C LEU A 151 -7.43 31.96 19.28
N GLU A 152 -7.46 32.00 20.62
CA GLU A 152 -6.32 32.46 21.42
C GLU A 152 -5.16 31.48 21.38
N LYS A 153 -5.43 30.16 21.31
CA LYS A 153 -4.38 29.16 21.06
C LYS A 153 -3.75 29.34 19.68
N VAL A 154 -4.55 29.67 18.67
CA VAL A 154 -4.07 29.92 17.30
C VAL A 154 -3.19 31.16 17.25
N LYS A 155 -3.62 32.27 17.87
CA LYS A 155 -2.79 33.49 18.01
C LYS A 155 -1.46 33.19 18.70
N ARG A 156 -1.48 32.38 19.77
CA ARG A 156 -0.25 31.98 20.47
C ARG A 156 0.67 31.15 19.59
N TYR A 157 0.13 30.27 18.75
CA TYR A 157 0.91 29.54 17.75
C TYR A 157 1.54 30.50 16.73
N MET A 158 0.76 31.44 16.16
CA MET A 158 1.26 32.42 15.19
C MET A 158 2.44 33.23 15.74
N ARG A 159 2.32 33.75 16.97
CA ARG A 159 3.41 34.50 17.64
C ARG A 159 4.68 33.65 17.77
N LYS A 160 4.56 32.44 18.34
CA LYS A 160 5.71 31.54 18.53
C LYS A 160 6.36 31.13 17.21
N ALA A 161 5.56 30.87 16.17
CA ALA A 161 6.07 30.47 14.86
C ALA A 161 6.79 31.63 14.13
N ALA A 162 6.34 32.87 14.33
CA ALA A 162 7.02 34.07 13.85
C ALA A 162 8.33 34.35 14.61
N GLU A 163 8.30 34.32 15.95
CA GLU A 163 9.47 34.53 16.83
C GLU A 163 10.60 33.52 16.55
N THR A 164 10.24 32.27 16.25
CA THR A 164 11.21 31.21 15.95
C THR A 164 11.67 31.19 14.48
N GLY A 165 11.14 32.08 13.64
CA GLY A 165 11.44 32.13 12.21
C GLY A 165 10.90 30.95 11.40
N ARG A 166 10.04 30.11 11.99
CA ARG A 166 9.51 28.89 11.36
C ARG A 166 8.48 29.19 10.28
N LYS A 167 7.70 30.28 10.45
CA LYS A 167 6.71 30.75 9.47
C LYS A 167 6.42 32.23 9.70
N ALA A 168 6.38 33.01 8.61
CA ALA A 168 5.94 34.39 8.63
C ALA A 168 4.42 34.47 8.41
N PHE A 169 3.78 35.41 9.11
CA PHE A 169 2.37 35.75 8.96
C PHE A 169 2.27 37.24 8.69
N SER A 170 1.27 37.67 7.93
CA SER A 170 1.02 39.11 7.73
C SER A 170 0.42 39.71 9.01
N GLU A 171 0.72 40.98 9.30
CA GLU A 171 0.21 41.66 10.51
C GLU A 171 -1.33 41.71 10.55
N ASP A 172 -1.98 41.81 9.39
CA ASP A 172 -3.44 41.86 9.25
C ASP A 172 -4.10 40.48 9.14
N GLU A 173 -3.34 39.39 9.22
CA GLU A 173 -3.87 38.04 9.00
C GLU A 173 -4.64 37.54 10.22
N SER A 174 -5.94 37.30 10.06
CA SER A 174 -6.76 36.77 11.15
C SER A 174 -6.42 35.29 11.44
N PRO A 175 -6.59 34.83 12.69
CA PRO A 175 -6.39 33.42 13.05
C PRO A 175 -7.18 32.45 12.17
N LEU A 176 -8.40 32.83 11.77
CA LEU A 176 -9.24 32.00 10.92
C LEU A 176 -8.68 31.86 9.50
N GLN A 177 -8.20 32.97 8.91
CA GLN A 177 -7.54 32.93 7.61
C GLN A 177 -6.26 32.08 7.63
N VAL A 178 -5.49 32.11 8.73
CA VAL A 178 -4.33 31.23 8.90
C VAL A 178 -4.76 29.77 8.91
N LEU A 179 -5.81 29.41 9.65
CA LEU A 179 -6.33 28.04 9.69
C LEU A 179 -6.84 27.58 8.31
N GLU A 180 -7.53 28.44 7.56
CA GLU A 180 -7.97 28.16 6.19
C GLU A 180 -6.78 27.91 5.25
N LYS A 181 -5.76 28.78 5.27
CA LYS A 181 -4.53 28.59 4.47
C LYS A 181 -3.75 27.34 4.85
N MET A 182 -3.82 26.93 6.12
CA MET A 182 -3.21 25.70 6.61
C MET A 182 -4.07 24.46 6.33
N GLY A 183 -5.27 24.63 5.77
CA GLY A 183 -6.19 23.53 5.48
C GLY A 183 -6.85 22.91 6.70
N LEU A 184 -6.77 23.59 7.87
CA LEU A 184 -7.35 23.18 9.16
C LEU A 184 -8.81 23.65 9.33
N VAL A 185 -9.30 24.47 8.39
CA VAL A 185 -10.70 24.85 8.25
C VAL A 185 -11.11 24.69 6.79
N LYS A 186 -12.22 24.01 6.53
CA LYS A 186 -12.81 23.84 5.20
C LYS A 186 -14.31 24.06 5.24
N GLY A 187 -14.84 24.84 4.29
CA GLY A 187 -16.29 25.06 4.21
C GLY A 187 -16.92 25.60 5.50
N ARG A 188 -16.20 26.48 6.20
CA ARG A 188 -16.56 27.03 7.52
C ARG A 188 -16.69 26.00 8.65
N ARG A 189 -15.94 24.90 8.57
CA ARG A 189 -15.84 23.90 9.64
C ARG A 189 -14.38 23.57 9.94
N PRO A 190 -14.02 23.36 11.22
CA PRO A 190 -12.70 22.84 11.56
C PRO A 190 -12.52 21.41 11.02
N THR A 191 -11.30 21.05 10.66
CA THR A 191 -10.91 19.68 10.26
C THR A 191 -10.03 19.01 11.31
#